data_AF-A0A7K3MUJ0-F1
#
_entry.id   AF-A0A7K3MUJ0-F1
#
_cell.length_a   1.000
_cell.length_b   1.000
_cell.length_c   1.000
_cell.angle_alpha   90.00
_cell.angle_beta   90.00
_cell.angle_gamma   90.00
#
_symmetry.space_group_name_H-M   'P 1'
#
loop_
_entity.id
_entity.type
_entity.pdbx_description
1 polymer ?
#
loop_
_entity_poly.entity_id
_entity_poly.type
_entity_poly.pdbx_seq_one_letter_code
_entity_poly.pdbx_strand_id
1 'polypeptide(L)'
;MKEYDLALNVFKSLKKSEETDNANYSSVKKQRLNEILLNLFTFNAIEKYLVNKDLEMGFELLKECELIFKNNHQFTFSNYITLSRMYFEKGNIQMAHKYTNNAIQLKIDSVAIYCNLGFFGLLDNNVEQVYLNYKELAHVYKFKDTMNFLEIVHFIELHKNRYPESQQLFNFAIAALNFLYVDKDLGRNQLIEMQKILNDNILYIKLYNLTSFFLIKGSIKSPYFHRDKKKLRHK
;
A
#
# COMPACT_ATOMS: atom_id res chain seq x y z
N MET A 1 21.88 -22.23 -7.84
CA MET A 1 20.50 -22.63 -7.47
C MET A 1 19.92 -21.42 -6.77
N LYS A 2 18.98 -20.70 -7.40
CA LYS A 2 18.42 -19.49 -6.78
C LYS A 2 17.64 -19.95 -5.54
N GLU A 3 17.70 -19.24 -4.42
CA GLU A 3 16.95 -19.59 -3.19
C GLU A 3 15.45 -19.81 -3.47
N TYR A 4 14.95 -19.16 -4.52
CA TYR A 4 13.65 -19.40 -5.13
C TYR A 4 13.43 -20.85 -5.61
N ASP A 5 14.38 -21.44 -6.34
CA ASP A 5 14.27 -22.81 -6.86
C ASP A 5 14.14 -23.80 -5.69
N LEU A 6 14.86 -23.53 -4.59
CA LEU A 6 14.77 -24.33 -3.38
C LEU A 6 13.40 -24.17 -2.71
N ALA A 7 12.90 -22.95 -2.54
CA ALA A 7 11.58 -22.70 -1.96
C ALA A 7 10.45 -23.34 -2.81
N LEU A 8 10.56 -23.26 -4.14
CA LEU A 8 9.61 -23.85 -5.08
C LEU A 8 9.69 -25.38 -5.09
N ASN A 9 10.88 -25.96 -4.97
CA ASN A 9 11.07 -27.41 -4.87
C ASN A 9 10.58 -27.96 -3.53
N VAL A 10 10.80 -27.22 -2.43
CA VAL A 10 10.23 -27.52 -1.11
C VAL A 10 8.71 -27.48 -1.20
N PHE A 11 8.13 -26.46 -1.85
CA PHE A 11 6.69 -26.37 -2.08
C PHE A 11 6.14 -27.57 -2.85
N LYS A 12 6.72 -27.90 -4.02
CA LYS A 12 6.28 -29.03 -4.84
C LYS A 12 6.35 -30.36 -4.08
N SER A 13 7.40 -30.54 -3.27
CA SER A 13 7.58 -31.72 -2.42
C SER A 13 6.55 -31.80 -1.30
N LEU A 14 6.28 -30.68 -0.60
CA LEU A 14 5.31 -30.65 0.50
C LEU A 14 3.88 -30.87 0.02
N LYS A 15 3.50 -30.28 -1.12
CA LYS A 15 2.18 -30.50 -1.72
C LYS A 15 1.95 -31.96 -2.10
N LYS A 16 3.00 -32.65 -2.58
CA LYS A 16 2.95 -34.08 -2.92
C LYS A 16 2.83 -34.97 -1.69
N SER A 17 3.41 -34.60 -0.55
CA SER A 17 3.28 -35.33 0.72
C SER A 17 1.93 -35.11 1.42
N GLU A 18 1.16 -34.09 1.06
CA GLU A 18 -0.15 -33.79 1.67
C GLU A 18 -1.31 -34.61 1.08
N GLU A 19 -1.14 -35.20 -0.10
CA GLU A 19 -2.15 -36.11 -0.69
C GLU A 19 -2.32 -37.42 0.11
N THR A 20 -1.46 -37.65 1.13
CA THR A 20 -1.36 -38.92 1.86
C THR A 20 -1.79 -38.91 3.34
N ASP A 21 -2.14 -37.77 3.97
CA ASP A 21 -2.32 -37.69 5.44
C ASP A 21 -3.66 -37.13 5.98
N ASN A 22 -4.10 -37.66 7.14
CA ASN A 22 -5.41 -37.51 7.81
C ASN A 22 -5.87 -36.07 8.19
N ALA A 23 -7.19 -35.85 8.19
CA ALA A 23 -7.84 -34.56 7.85
C ALA A 23 -7.95 -33.43 8.91
N ASN A 24 -7.86 -33.66 10.24
CA ASN A 24 -8.16 -32.58 11.22
C ASN A 24 -6.92 -31.96 11.91
N TYR A 25 -5.91 -32.75 12.28
CA TYR A 25 -4.64 -32.23 12.81
C TYR A 25 -3.70 -31.69 11.70
N SER A 26 -3.97 -32.05 10.44
CA SER A 26 -3.25 -31.54 9.27
C SER A 26 -3.69 -30.11 8.90
N SER A 27 -4.87 -29.65 9.31
CA SER A 27 -5.44 -28.35 8.90
C SER A 27 -4.65 -27.13 9.39
N VAL A 28 -4.23 -27.10 10.66
CA VAL A 28 -3.44 -26.00 11.24
C VAL A 28 -2.02 -25.98 10.68
N LYS A 29 -1.39 -27.16 10.52
CA LYS A 29 -0.07 -27.28 9.89
C LYS A 29 -0.12 -26.79 8.44
N LYS A 30 -1.16 -27.17 7.70
CA LYS A 30 -1.41 -26.73 6.33
C LYS A 30 -1.61 -25.22 6.23
N GLN A 31 -2.40 -24.63 7.13
CA GLN A 31 -2.60 -23.18 7.16
C GLN A 31 -1.30 -22.42 7.44
N ARG A 32 -0.50 -22.89 8.41
CA ARG A 32 0.81 -22.30 8.73
C ARG A 32 1.79 -22.45 7.58
N LEU A 33 1.82 -23.61 6.94
CA LEU A 33 2.67 -23.84 5.77
C LEU A 33 2.27 -22.91 4.62
N ASN A 34 0.97 -22.79 4.33
CA ASN A 34 0.47 -21.85 3.33
C ASN A 34 0.86 -20.40 3.64
N GLU A 35 0.78 -19.98 4.90
CA GLU A 35 1.21 -18.65 5.34
C GLU A 35 2.71 -18.43 5.13
N ILE A 36 3.56 -19.39 5.54
CA ILE A 36 5.01 -19.33 5.33
C ILE A 36 5.34 -19.21 3.84
N LEU A 37 4.71 -20.04 3.02
CA LEU A 37 4.94 -20.06 1.58
C LEU A 37 4.47 -18.77 0.92
N LEU A 38 3.27 -18.28 1.25
CA LEU A 38 2.77 -17.01 0.75
C LEU A 38 3.75 -15.89 1.06
N ASN A 39 4.19 -15.79 2.31
CA ASN A 39 5.18 -14.80 2.72
C ASN A 39 6.49 -14.93 1.95
N LEU A 40 6.98 -16.15 1.72
CA LEU A 40 8.18 -16.39 0.90
C LEU A 40 8.01 -15.91 -0.54
N PHE A 41 6.88 -16.20 -1.19
CA PHE A 41 6.58 -15.67 -2.52
C PHE A 41 6.53 -14.14 -2.51
N THR A 42 5.82 -13.55 -1.54
CA THR A 42 5.70 -12.09 -1.41
C THR A 42 7.06 -11.43 -1.24
N PHE A 43 7.88 -11.91 -0.30
CA PHE A 43 9.18 -11.29 -0.01
C PHE A 43 10.17 -11.45 -1.16
N ASN A 44 10.23 -12.62 -1.79
CA ASN A 44 11.07 -12.81 -2.97
C ASN A 44 10.63 -11.92 -4.12
N ALA A 45 9.32 -11.82 -4.37
CA ALA A 45 8.80 -10.94 -5.42
C ALA A 45 9.13 -9.48 -5.15
N ILE A 46 8.96 -9.01 -3.91
CA ILE A 46 9.31 -7.65 -3.48
C ILE A 46 10.82 -7.42 -3.62
N GLU A 47 11.67 -8.37 -3.24
CA GLU A 47 13.12 -8.26 -3.41
C GLU A 47 13.48 -8.11 -4.90
N LYS A 48 12.96 -9.00 -5.78
CA LYS A 48 13.23 -8.90 -7.22
C LYS A 48 12.78 -7.56 -7.78
N TYR A 49 11.58 -7.14 -7.44
CA TYR A 49 11.00 -5.91 -7.94
C TYR A 49 11.66 -4.64 -7.39
N LEU A 50 11.74 -4.48 -6.07
CA LEU A 50 12.18 -3.23 -5.45
C LEU A 50 13.70 -3.12 -5.32
N VAL A 51 14.39 -4.24 -5.04
CA VAL A 51 15.84 -4.25 -4.81
C VAL A 51 16.59 -4.51 -6.12
N ASN A 52 16.24 -5.58 -6.82
CA ASN A 52 16.95 -5.97 -8.05
C ASN A 52 16.43 -5.26 -9.30
N LYS A 53 15.37 -4.46 -9.17
CA LYS A 53 14.71 -3.73 -10.27
C LYS A 53 14.26 -4.63 -11.41
N ASP A 54 13.92 -5.88 -11.09
CA ASP A 54 13.41 -6.88 -12.01
C ASP A 54 11.90 -7.03 -11.83
N LEU A 55 11.16 -6.14 -12.52
CA LEU A 55 9.71 -6.11 -12.50
C LEU A 55 9.09 -7.40 -13.06
N GLU A 56 9.66 -7.98 -14.11
CA GLU A 56 9.09 -9.15 -14.76
C GLU A 56 9.20 -10.37 -13.85
N MET A 57 10.38 -10.63 -13.29
CA MET A 57 10.57 -11.75 -12.38
C MET A 57 9.72 -11.60 -11.12
N GLY A 58 9.68 -10.41 -10.51
CA GLY A 58 8.82 -10.15 -9.35
C GLY A 58 7.33 -10.39 -9.66
N PHE A 59 6.89 -9.99 -10.85
CA PHE A 59 5.52 -10.18 -11.32
C PHE A 59 5.19 -11.66 -11.54
N GLU A 60 6.05 -12.40 -12.28
CA GLU A 60 5.89 -13.83 -12.54
C GLU A 60 5.77 -14.64 -11.25
N LEU A 61 6.61 -14.32 -10.25
CA LEU A 61 6.57 -14.94 -8.93
C LEU A 61 5.19 -14.80 -8.25
N LEU A 62 4.61 -13.61 -8.28
CA LEU A 62 3.29 -13.39 -7.68
C LEU A 62 2.17 -14.01 -8.51
N LYS A 63 2.30 -14.08 -9.84
CA LYS A 63 1.36 -14.81 -10.69
C LYS A 63 1.39 -16.32 -10.43
N GLU A 64 2.57 -16.90 -10.27
CA GLU A 64 2.72 -18.30 -9.89
C GLU A 64 2.12 -18.57 -8.49
N CYS A 65 2.36 -17.64 -7.55
CA CYS A 65 1.74 -17.68 -6.23
C CYS A 65 0.20 -17.70 -6.30
N GLU A 66 -0.42 -16.86 -7.13
CA GLU A 66 -1.89 -16.87 -7.31
C GLU A 66 -2.42 -18.18 -7.88
N LEU A 67 -1.70 -18.80 -8.83
CA LEU A 67 -2.07 -20.10 -9.40
C LEU A 67 -2.02 -21.22 -8.35
N ILE A 68 -1.04 -21.16 -7.44
CA ILE A 68 -0.84 -22.13 -6.38
C ILE A 68 -1.95 -22.06 -5.32
N PHE A 69 -2.22 -20.87 -4.79
CA PHE A 69 -3.10 -20.72 -3.64
C PHE A 69 -4.57 -20.54 -4.02
N LYS A 70 -4.86 -20.22 -5.30
CA LYS A 70 -6.17 -19.80 -5.81
C LYS A 70 -6.70 -18.57 -5.05
N ASN A 71 -7.22 -17.59 -5.77
CA ASN A 71 -7.68 -16.33 -5.18
C ASN A 71 -8.61 -16.57 -3.98
N ASN A 72 -8.38 -15.87 -2.85
CA ASN A 72 -9.16 -15.86 -1.59
C ASN A 72 -8.50 -16.44 -0.32
N HIS A 73 -7.19 -16.68 -0.29
CA HIS A 73 -6.53 -16.99 0.98
C HIS A 73 -6.36 -15.70 1.81
N GLN A 74 -6.73 -15.71 3.10
CA GLN A 74 -6.75 -14.51 3.95
C GLN A 74 -5.41 -13.75 4.06
N PHE A 75 -4.31 -14.41 3.68
CA PHE A 75 -2.95 -13.85 3.71
C PHE A 75 -2.47 -13.30 2.34
N THR A 76 -3.31 -13.23 1.31
CA THR A 76 -2.92 -12.67 -0.02
C THR A 76 -2.96 -11.15 -0.08
N PHE A 77 -3.30 -10.46 1.01
CA PHE A 77 -3.39 -9.00 1.07
C PHE A 77 -2.14 -8.32 0.49
N SER A 78 -0.95 -8.68 0.99
CA SER A 78 0.31 -8.08 0.54
C SER A 78 0.60 -8.37 -0.94
N ASN A 79 0.24 -9.56 -1.43
CA ASN A 79 0.39 -9.90 -2.85
C ASN A 79 -0.48 -9.00 -3.73
N TYR A 80 -1.72 -8.74 -3.31
CA TYR A 80 -2.62 -7.86 -4.07
C TYR A 80 -2.15 -6.40 -4.06
N ILE A 81 -1.60 -5.90 -2.96
CA ILE A 81 -0.97 -4.58 -2.92
C ILE A 81 0.22 -4.51 -3.90
N THR A 82 1.12 -5.50 -3.86
CA THR A 82 2.31 -5.50 -4.72
C THR A 82 1.94 -5.70 -6.19
N LEU A 83 1.03 -6.62 -6.51
CA LEU A 83 0.52 -6.83 -7.88
C LEU A 83 -0.15 -5.57 -8.42
N SER A 84 -0.95 -4.87 -7.62
CA SER A 84 -1.56 -3.60 -8.04
C SER A 84 -0.51 -2.63 -8.56
N ARG A 85 0.58 -2.47 -7.81
CA ARG A 85 1.67 -1.57 -8.18
C ARG A 85 2.43 -2.05 -9.41
N MET A 86 2.77 -3.33 -9.49
CA MET A 86 3.42 -3.91 -10.66
C MET A 86 2.57 -3.78 -11.93
N TYR A 87 1.26 -4.01 -11.84
CA TYR A 87 0.35 -3.81 -12.98
C TYR A 87 0.32 -2.35 -13.44
N PHE A 88 0.34 -1.39 -12.52
CA PHE A 88 0.48 0.02 -12.87
C PHE A 88 1.79 0.29 -13.61
N GLU A 89 2.93 -0.21 -13.12
CA GLU A 89 4.23 -0.01 -13.79
C GLU A 89 4.30 -0.69 -15.17
N LYS A 90 3.59 -1.81 -15.35
CA LYS A 90 3.37 -2.45 -16.66
C LYS A 90 2.37 -1.70 -17.55
N GLY A 91 1.85 -0.55 -17.13
CA GLY A 91 0.91 0.29 -17.88
C GLY A 91 -0.54 -0.19 -17.85
N ASN A 92 -0.88 -1.20 -17.04
CA ASN A 92 -2.24 -1.74 -16.93
C ASN A 92 -2.96 -1.22 -15.68
N ILE A 93 -3.46 0.01 -15.78
CA ILE A 93 -4.15 0.71 -14.69
C ILE A 93 -5.43 -0.02 -14.27
N GLN A 94 -6.18 -0.59 -15.21
CA GLN A 94 -7.41 -1.34 -14.90
C GLN A 94 -7.14 -2.52 -13.96
N MET A 95 -6.06 -3.27 -14.21
CA MET A 95 -5.66 -4.36 -13.33
C MET A 95 -5.10 -3.84 -12.00
N ALA A 96 -4.40 -2.71 -11.98
CA ALA A 96 -3.99 -2.08 -10.73
C ALA A 96 -5.19 -1.80 -9.80
N HIS A 97 -6.26 -1.19 -10.33
CA HIS A 97 -7.50 -0.98 -9.58
C HIS A 97 -8.14 -2.30 -9.12
N LYS A 98 -8.23 -3.30 -10.02
CA LYS A 98 -8.79 -4.61 -9.69
C LYS A 98 -8.07 -5.25 -8.49
N TYR A 99 -6.74 -5.22 -8.48
CA TYR A 99 -5.95 -5.79 -7.40
C TYR A 99 -6.06 -5.00 -6.09
N THR A 100 -6.13 -3.67 -6.16
CA THR A 100 -6.44 -2.86 -4.98
C THR A 100 -7.83 -3.21 -4.43
N ASN A 101 -8.84 -3.37 -5.28
CA ASN A 101 -10.19 -3.77 -4.85
C ASN A 101 -10.22 -5.17 -4.21
N ASN A 102 -9.45 -6.12 -4.75
CA ASN A 102 -9.30 -7.43 -4.11
C ASN A 102 -8.64 -7.32 -2.72
N ALA A 103 -7.65 -6.44 -2.54
CA ALA A 103 -7.06 -6.18 -1.24
C ALA A 103 -8.04 -5.52 -0.26
N ILE A 104 -8.91 -4.62 -0.73
CA ILE A 104 -9.97 -3.98 0.07
C ILE A 104 -10.94 -5.02 0.65
N GLN A 105 -11.30 -6.04 -0.13
CA GLN A 105 -12.20 -7.11 0.33
C GLN A 105 -11.61 -7.90 1.51
N LEU A 106 -10.29 -7.93 1.66
CA LEU A 106 -9.60 -8.58 2.79
C LEU A 106 -9.41 -7.62 3.96
N LYS A 107 -8.98 -6.38 3.71
CA LYS A 107 -8.67 -5.40 4.75
C LYS A 107 -8.82 -3.96 4.24
N ILE A 108 -10.00 -3.38 4.47
CA ILE A 108 -10.34 -2.02 4.04
C ILE A 108 -9.55 -0.92 4.79
N ASP A 109 -9.41 -1.05 6.11
CA ASP A 109 -8.76 -0.03 6.94
C ASP A 109 -7.25 -0.31 7.08
N SER A 110 -6.49 -0.04 6.01
CA SER A 110 -5.03 -0.22 6.03
C SER A 110 -4.29 0.91 5.31
N VAL A 111 -3.07 1.19 5.79
CA VAL A 111 -2.16 2.17 5.21
C VAL A 111 -1.94 1.88 3.73
N ALA A 112 -1.63 0.64 3.38
CA ALA A 112 -1.38 0.24 1.99
C ALA A 112 -2.55 0.53 1.05
N ILE A 113 -3.80 0.32 1.51
CA ILE A 113 -4.99 0.66 0.72
C ILE A 113 -5.11 2.17 0.54
N TYR A 114 -4.96 2.96 1.61
CA TYR A 114 -5.04 4.42 1.48
C TYR A 114 -3.90 4.98 0.63
N CYS A 115 -2.71 4.39 0.65
CA CYS A 115 -1.63 4.73 -0.27
C CYS A 115 -2.02 4.46 -1.73
N ASN A 116 -2.53 3.27 -2.06
CA ASN A 116 -2.93 2.93 -3.43
C ASN A 116 -4.09 3.82 -3.93
N LEU A 117 -5.16 3.95 -3.14
CA LEU A 117 -6.30 4.78 -3.50
C LEU A 117 -5.95 6.26 -3.58
N GLY A 118 -5.08 6.74 -2.68
CA GLY A 118 -4.52 8.08 -2.72
C GLY A 118 -3.70 8.30 -3.99
N PHE A 119 -2.84 7.34 -4.36
CA PHE A 119 -2.06 7.37 -5.59
C PHE A 119 -2.95 7.43 -6.83
N PHE A 120 -3.99 6.61 -6.94
CA PHE A 120 -4.95 6.71 -8.04
C PHE A 120 -5.65 8.07 -8.10
N GLY A 121 -5.96 8.66 -6.93
CA GLY A 121 -6.45 10.03 -6.87
C GLY A 121 -5.46 11.06 -7.43
N LEU A 122 -4.15 10.83 -7.29
CA LEU A 122 -3.12 11.66 -7.94
C LEU A 122 -3.15 11.51 -9.46
N LEU A 123 -3.31 10.29 -9.98
CA LEU A 123 -3.35 10.02 -11.42
C LEU A 123 -4.58 10.66 -12.08
N ASP A 124 -5.72 10.60 -11.39
CA ASP A 124 -7.01 11.08 -11.89
C ASP A 124 -7.24 12.58 -11.66
N ASN A 125 -6.24 13.29 -11.13
CA ASN A 125 -6.35 14.67 -10.65
C ASN A 125 -7.53 14.91 -9.67
N ASN A 126 -7.85 13.89 -8.87
CA ASN A 126 -9.02 13.89 -8.00
C ASN A 126 -8.67 14.37 -6.59
N VAL A 127 -8.85 15.67 -6.36
CA VAL A 127 -8.56 16.33 -5.07
C VAL A 127 -9.30 15.69 -3.91
N GLU A 128 -10.56 15.28 -4.11
CA GLU A 128 -11.38 14.69 -3.04
C GLU A 128 -10.82 13.34 -2.60
N GLN A 129 -10.46 12.50 -3.57
CA GLN A 129 -9.91 11.19 -3.31
C GLN A 129 -8.54 11.29 -2.61
N VAL A 130 -7.70 12.24 -3.01
CA VAL A 130 -6.43 12.53 -2.32
C VAL A 130 -6.71 12.98 -0.89
N TYR A 131 -7.60 13.95 -0.68
CA TYR A 131 -7.96 14.44 0.65
C TYR A 131 -8.43 13.32 1.58
N LEU A 132 -9.38 12.50 1.13
CA LEU A 132 -9.95 11.43 1.95
C LEU A 132 -8.90 10.40 2.36
N ASN A 133 -8.08 9.94 1.41
CA ASN A 133 -7.08 8.91 1.70
C ASN A 133 -5.94 9.41 2.57
N TYR A 134 -5.46 10.65 2.35
CA TYR A 134 -4.41 11.23 3.18
C TYR A 134 -4.88 11.63 4.57
N LYS A 135 -6.16 11.98 4.72
CA LYS A 135 -6.79 12.13 6.03
C LYS A 135 -6.83 10.80 6.79
N GLU A 136 -7.19 9.70 6.13
CA GLU A 136 -7.18 8.38 6.77
C GLU A 136 -5.75 7.91 7.06
N LEU A 137 -4.76 8.17 6.19
CA LEU A 137 -3.34 7.90 6.51
C LEU A 137 -2.91 8.61 7.80
N ALA A 138 -3.31 9.87 8.00
CA ALA A 138 -3.02 10.59 9.23
C ALA A 138 -3.78 10.03 10.45
N HIS A 139 -4.85 9.28 10.26
CA HIS A 139 -5.57 8.56 11.33
C HIS A 139 -4.83 7.29 11.74
N VAL A 140 -4.38 6.51 10.76
CA VAL A 140 -3.78 5.18 10.97
C VAL A 140 -2.26 5.20 11.18
N TYR A 141 -1.62 6.37 11.19
CA TYR A 141 -0.15 6.48 11.25
C TYR A 141 0.54 5.78 12.43
N LYS A 142 -0.19 5.54 13.53
CA LYS A 142 0.36 4.87 14.73
C LYS A 142 0.37 3.35 14.62
N PHE A 143 -0.30 2.77 13.63
CA PHE A 143 -0.23 1.34 13.39
C PHE A 143 1.07 1.07 12.64
N LYS A 144 1.99 0.33 13.28
CA LYS A 144 3.26 -0.10 12.67
C LYS A 144 2.94 -0.94 11.43
N ASP A 145 2.91 -0.29 10.28
CA ASP A 145 2.92 -0.96 8.99
C ASP A 145 4.37 -1.22 8.59
N THR A 146 4.63 -2.34 7.94
CA THR A 146 5.96 -2.76 7.48
C THR A 146 6.32 -2.12 6.13
N MET A 147 5.53 -1.16 5.64
CA MET A 147 5.79 -0.46 4.40
C MET A 147 7.05 0.41 4.47
N ASN A 148 7.84 0.38 3.40
CA ASN A 148 8.97 1.29 3.23
C ASN A 148 8.47 2.61 2.61
N PHE A 149 8.14 3.59 3.45
CA PHE A 149 7.60 4.87 2.97
C PHE A 149 8.60 5.72 2.19
N LEU A 150 9.91 5.58 2.44
CA LEU A 150 10.92 6.25 1.62
C LEU A 150 10.82 5.78 0.16
N GLU A 151 10.61 4.49 -0.02
CA GLU A 151 10.44 3.87 -1.33
C GLU A 151 9.12 4.31 -2.00
N ILE A 152 8.02 4.41 -1.24
CA ILE A 152 6.74 4.95 -1.74
C ILE A 152 6.87 6.41 -2.16
N VAL A 153 7.53 7.24 -1.36
CA VAL A 153 7.77 8.66 -1.70
C VAL A 153 8.59 8.77 -2.97
N HIS A 154 9.66 7.97 -3.09
CA HIS A 154 10.49 7.94 -4.30
C HIS A 154 9.68 7.52 -5.54
N PHE A 155 8.82 6.50 -5.40
CA PHE A 155 7.93 6.07 -6.47
C PHE A 155 6.98 7.19 -6.93
N ILE A 156 6.35 7.89 -5.99
CA ILE A 156 5.44 9.02 -6.30
C ILE A 156 6.21 10.13 -7.03
N GLU A 157 7.41 10.49 -6.56
CA GLU A 157 8.25 11.51 -7.20
C GLU A 157 8.61 11.13 -8.65
N LEU A 158 9.00 9.86 -8.87
CA LEU A 158 9.37 9.36 -10.21
C LEU A 158 8.21 9.47 -11.22
N HIS A 159 6.97 9.34 -10.76
CA HIS A 159 5.79 9.41 -11.62
C HIS A 159 5.20 10.82 -11.76
N LYS A 160 5.52 11.76 -10.85
CA LYS A 160 4.98 13.12 -10.83
C LYS A 160 5.06 13.83 -12.19
N ASN A 161 6.19 13.75 -12.86
CA ASN A 161 6.42 14.48 -14.11
C ASN A 161 5.59 13.98 -15.29
N ARG A 162 4.96 12.80 -15.17
CA ARG A 162 4.03 12.27 -16.19
C ARG A 162 2.62 12.87 -16.08
N TYR A 163 2.33 13.58 -14.98
CA TYR A 163 1.01 14.12 -14.65
C TYR A 163 1.11 15.61 -14.27
N PRO A 164 1.43 16.50 -15.23
CA PRO A 164 1.64 17.93 -14.95
C PRO A 164 0.41 18.62 -14.34
N GLU A 165 -0.79 18.22 -14.75
CA GLU A 165 -2.07 18.76 -14.24
C GLU A 165 -2.31 18.43 -12.75
N SER A 166 -1.61 17.43 -12.21
CA SER A 166 -1.75 16.96 -10.83
C SER A 166 -0.54 17.31 -9.97
N GLN A 167 0.37 18.14 -10.46
CA GLN A 167 1.65 18.38 -9.80
C GLN A 167 1.51 18.88 -8.35
N GLN A 168 0.49 19.70 -8.05
CA GLN A 168 0.20 20.15 -6.68
C GLN A 168 -0.27 18.99 -5.79
N LEU A 169 -1.04 18.05 -6.33
CA LEU A 169 -1.47 16.86 -5.59
C LEU A 169 -0.30 15.95 -5.26
N PHE A 170 0.60 15.72 -6.23
CA PHE A 170 1.83 14.95 -6.02
C PHE A 170 2.72 15.60 -4.96
N ASN A 171 2.93 16.92 -5.04
CA ASN A 171 3.74 17.64 -4.05
C ASN A 171 3.12 17.57 -2.65
N PHE A 172 1.79 17.72 -2.54
CA PHE A 172 1.07 17.53 -1.27
C PHE A 172 1.26 16.11 -0.73
N ALA A 173 1.08 15.09 -1.57
CA ALA A 173 1.23 13.68 -1.21
C ALA A 173 2.61 13.38 -0.63
N ILE A 174 3.67 13.83 -1.30
CA ILE A 174 5.05 13.67 -0.87
C ILE A 174 5.30 14.37 0.47
N ALA A 175 4.85 15.62 0.60
CA ALA A 175 4.97 16.39 1.83
C ALA A 175 4.28 15.70 3.02
N ALA A 176 3.06 15.19 2.79
CA ALA A 176 2.26 14.50 3.80
C ALA A 176 2.88 13.15 4.20
N LEU A 177 3.36 12.34 3.25
CA LEU A 177 4.02 11.07 3.56
C LEU A 177 5.34 11.29 4.32
N ASN A 178 6.14 12.28 3.91
CA ASN A 178 7.35 12.63 4.65
C ASN A 178 7.02 13.02 6.08
N PHE A 179 6.03 13.90 6.25
CA PHE A 179 5.60 14.37 7.57
C PHE A 179 5.10 13.25 8.49
N LEU A 180 4.31 12.33 7.93
CA LEU A 180 3.67 11.28 8.70
C LEU A 180 4.58 10.08 8.98
N TYR A 181 5.48 9.73 8.06
CA TYR A 181 6.13 8.40 8.05
C TYR A 181 7.64 8.36 7.77
N VAL A 182 8.24 9.38 7.16
CA VAL A 182 9.66 9.32 6.73
C VAL A 182 10.54 10.26 7.57
N ASP A 183 10.40 11.55 7.33
CA ASP A 183 11.15 12.62 8.00
C ASP A 183 10.17 13.76 8.29
N LYS A 184 9.84 13.88 9.58
CA LYS A 184 8.83 14.83 10.04
C LYS A 184 9.22 16.27 9.77
N ASP A 185 10.50 16.63 9.91
CA ASP A 185 10.95 18.01 9.77
C ASP A 185 11.03 18.39 8.30
N LEU A 186 11.53 17.49 7.45
CA LEU A 186 11.46 17.64 5.98
C LEU A 186 10.01 17.82 5.53
N GLY A 187 9.12 16.90 5.92
CA GLY A 187 7.71 16.96 5.55
C GLY A 187 7.02 18.21 6.07
N ARG A 188 7.38 18.68 7.28
CA ARG A 188 6.84 19.94 7.82
C ARG A 188 7.21 21.13 6.96
N ASN A 189 8.49 21.23 6.54
CA ASN A 189 8.94 22.32 5.68
C ASN A 189 8.24 22.28 4.32
N GLN A 190 8.09 21.09 3.74
CA GLN A 190 7.35 20.90 2.48
C GLN A 190 5.87 21.28 2.63
N LEU A 191 5.23 20.93 3.74
CA LEU A 191 3.83 21.29 4.02
C LEU A 191 3.64 22.79 4.19
N ILE A 192 4.62 23.52 4.77
CA ILE A 192 4.57 25.00 4.86
C ILE A 192 4.58 25.62 3.46
N GLU A 193 5.45 25.14 2.55
CA GLU A 193 5.46 25.61 1.17
C GLU A 193 4.16 25.25 0.44
N MET A 194 3.65 24.03 0.64
CA MET A 194 2.36 23.63 0.09
C MET A 194 1.22 24.52 0.59
N GLN A 195 1.21 24.91 1.87
CA GLN A 195 0.17 25.78 2.41
C GLN A 195 0.13 27.14 1.68
N LYS A 196 1.28 27.70 1.32
CA LYS A 196 1.36 28.96 0.53
C LYS A 196 0.80 28.77 -0.87
N ILE A 197 1.14 27.66 -1.53
CA ILE A 197 0.70 27.35 -2.91
C ILE A 197 -0.80 27.06 -2.98
N LEU A 198 -1.34 26.35 -2.00
CA LEU A 198 -2.75 25.97 -1.94
C LEU A 198 -3.64 27.12 -1.42
N ASN A 199 -3.03 28.18 -0.86
CA ASN A 199 -3.75 29.34 -0.37
C ASN A 199 -4.57 29.98 -1.51
N ASP A 200 -5.79 30.41 -1.20
CA ASP A 200 -6.69 31.11 -2.13
C ASP A 200 -7.17 30.32 -3.36
N ASN A 201 -6.81 29.03 -3.49
CA ASN A 201 -7.36 28.16 -4.53
C ASN A 201 -8.53 27.32 -3.98
N ILE A 202 -9.75 27.66 -4.42
CA ILE A 202 -10.97 27.00 -3.97
C ILE A 202 -10.99 25.49 -4.26
N LEU A 203 -10.33 25.06 -5.34
CA LEU A 203 -10.21 23.64 -5.69
C LEU A 203 -9.47 22.85 -4.61
N TYR A 204 -8.50 23.47 -3.95
CA TYR A 204 -7.61 22.83 -2.98
C TYR A 204 -7.93 23.14 -1.52
N ILE A 205 -9.06 23.80 -1.23
CA ILE A 205 -9.41 24.23 0.12
C ILE A 205 -9.39 23.09 1.16
N LYS A 206 -9.80 21.88 0.76
CA LYS A 206 -9.76 20.69 1.64
C LYS A 206 -8.32 20.27 1.96
N LEU A 207 -7.41 20.30 0.98
CA LEU A 207 -5.99 19.99 1.18
C LEU A 207 -5.28 21.10 1.97
N TYR A 208 -5.63 22.36 1.75
CA TYR A 208 -5.15 23.48 2.57
C TYR A 208 -5.53 23.28 4.05
N ASN A 209 -6.79 22.94 4.32
CA ASN A 209 -7.27 22.67 5.67
C ASN A 209 -6.57 21.46 6.31
N LEU A 210 -6.33 20.40 5.53
CA LEU A 210 -5.61 19.22 5.98
C LEU A 210 -4.13 19.51 6.28
N THR A 211 -3.48 20.31 5.43
CA THR A 211 -2.12 20.81 5.63
C THR A 211 -2.02 21.63 6.92
N SER A 212 -2.94 22.58 7.11
CA SER A 212 -3.04 23.38 8.33
C SER A 212 -3.23 22.49 9.56
N PHE A 213 -4.06 21.46 9.44
CA PHE A 213 -4.25 20.47 10.50
C PHE A 213 -2.94 19.73 10.84
N PHE A 214 -2.16 19.28 9.84
CA PHE A 214 -0.87 18.63 10.07
C PHE A 214 0.10 19.56 10.80
N LEU A 215 0.20 20.83 10.37
CA LEU A 215 1.12 21.81 10.94
C LEU A 215 0.75 22.21 12.38
N ILE A 216 -0.54 22.35 12.68
CA ILE A 216 -1.03 22.78 14.01
C ILE A 216 -1.09 21.60 14.99
N LYS A 217 -1.66 20.46 14.57
CA LYS A 217 -2.00 19.35 15.46
C LYS A 217 -1.06 18.15 15.35
N GLY A 218 -0.25 18.05 14.30
CA GLY A 218 0.72 16.96 14.13
C GLY A 218 1.91 17.00 15.09
N SER A 219 2.01 18.04 15.93
CA SER A 219 2.91 18.10 17.10
C SER A 219 2.36 17.36 18.32
N ILE A 220 1.03 17.15 18.40
CA ILE A 220 0.37 16.53 19.54
C ILE A 220 0.07 15.09 19.15
N LYS A 221 0.52 14.12 19.96
CA LYS A 221 0.22 12.68 19.85
C LYS A 221 -1.29 12.41 19.98
N SER A 222 -2.12 12.94 19.09
CA SER A 222 -3.52 13.19 19.42
C SER A 222 -4.39 11.94 19.20
N PRO A 223 -5.14 11.51 20.23
CA PRO A 223 -6.16 10.45 20.14
C PRO A 223 -7.44 10.89 19.42
N TYR A 224 -7.46 12.09 18.84
CA TYR A 224 -8.67 12.69 18.23
C TYR A 224 -9.18 11.97 16.99
N PHE A 225 -8.28 11.35 16.23
CA PHE A 225 -8.66 10.54 15.08
C PHE A 225 -9.64 9.42 15.46
N HIS A 226 -9.56 8.90 16.69
CA HIS A 226 -10.40 7.78 17.15
C HIS A 226 -11.80 8.18 17.67
N ARG A 227 -12.15 9.47 17.78
CA ARG A 227 -13.41 9.86 18.45
C ARG A 227 -14.66 9.75 17.56
N ASP A 228 -14.54 9.83 16.24
CA ASP A 228 -15.74 9.92 15.39
C ASP A 228 -16.21 8.58 14.78
N LYS A 229 -15.36 7.55 14.67
CA LYS A 229 -15.79 6.23 14.14
C LYS A 229 -16.55 5.36 15.16
N LYS A 230 -16.47 5.64 16.47
CA LYS A 230 -17.22 4.87 17.50
C LYS A 230 -18.72 5.20 17.53
N LYS A 231 -19.16 6.31 16.94
CA LYS A 231 -20.58 6.70 16.92
C LYS A 231 -21.38 6.15 15.72
N LEU A 232 -20.71 5.57 14.72
CA LEU A 232 -21.35 5.07 13.50
C LEU A 232 -21.50 3.53 13.44
N ARG A 233 -21.01 2.80 14.46
CA ARG A 233 -21.16 1.33 14.53
C ARG A 233 -22.37 0.87 15.37
N HIS A 234 -23.26 1.78 15.75
CA HIS A 234 -24.46 1.50 16.56
C HIS A 234 -25.74 2.13 15.97
N LYS A 235 -25.83 2.26 14.65
CA LYS A 235 -27.11 2.53 13.98
C LYS A 235 -27.28 1.55 12.83
#